data_AF-A0A5R9AN53-F1
#
_entry.id   AF-A0A5R9AN53-F1
#
_cell.length_a   1.000
_cell.length_b   1.000
_cell.length_c   1.000
_cell.angle_alpha   90.00
_cell.angle_beta   90.00
_cell.angle_gamma   90.00
#
_symmetry.space_group_name_H-M   'P 1'
#
loop_
_entity.id
_entity.type
_entity.pdbx_description
1 polymer ?
#
loop_
_entity_poly.entity_id
_entity_poly.type
_entity_poly.pdbx_seq_one_letter_code
_entity_poly.pdbx_strand_id
1 'polypeptide(L)'
;MELGIAAIGITCVALCAMPFVLTNRNTKNKEKLVLMSLKDVAKQHDCEITEYEIFGHYAIGIDNVTKSVCFILNTRKVIKQQFVNLSTVNNCEITNVSRSLAQKGKIIDRLNLNLSPIDKNKPDTVLEFYDADVNYQLSGELQSIEKWNKLIKNMLKSKK
;
A
#
# COMPACT_ATOMS: atom_id res chain seq x y z
N MET A 1 -41.98 10.62 33.07
CA MET A 1 -42.12 10.03 31.72
C MET A 1 -41.06 10.58 30.78
N GLU A 2 -40.95 11.90 30.61
CA GLU A 2 -39.96 12.56 29.74
C GLU A 2 -38.48 12.19 30.02
N LEU A 3 -38.06 12.22 31.29
CA LEU A 3 -36.65 11.97 31.64
C LEU A 3 -36.18 10.53 31.30
N GLY A 4 -37.07 9.55 31.44
CA GLY A 4 -36.78 8.15 31.12
C GLY A 4 -36.66 7.91 29.62
N ILE A 5 -37.53 8.54 28.82
CA ILE A 5 -37.48 8.45 27.35
C ILE A 5 -36.20 9.13 26.82
N ALA A 6 -35.83 10.30 27.35
CA ALA A 6 -34.59 10.98 27.00
C ALA A 6 -33.34 10.14 27.36
N ALA A 7 -33.32 9.52 28.55
CA ALA A 7 -32.21 8.66 28.98
C ALA A 7 -32.04 7.42 28.10
N ILE A 8 -33.14 6.77 27.69
CA ILE A 8 -33.12 5.62 26.79
C ILE A 8 -32.60 6.05 25.41
N GLY A 9 -33.08 7.18 24.88
CA GLY A 9 -32.61 7.72 23.60
C GLY A 9 -31.10 7.96 23.57
N ILE A 10 -30.56 8.64 24.59
CA ILE A 10 -29.11 8.90 24.72
C ILE A 10 -28.32 7.59 24.80
N THR A 11 -28.82 6.62 25.58
CA THR A 11 -28.16 5.32 25.75
C THR A 11 -28.12 4.53 24.44
N CYS A 12 -29.22 4.49 23.69
CA CYS A 12 -29.29 3.84 22.39
C CYS A 12 -28.34 4.49 21.37
N VAL A 13 -28.29 5.82 21.31
CA VAL A 13 -27.36 6.53 20.43
C VAL A 13 -25.90 6.24 20.79
N ALA A 14 -25.56 6.28 22.09
CA ALA A 14 -24.21 5.98 22.55
C ALA A 14 -23.80 4.54 22.21
N LEU A 15 -24.69 3.56 22.41
CA LEU A 15 -24.45 2.15 22.14
C LEU A 15 -24.27 1.89 20.63
N CYS A 16 -25.03 2.58 19.78
CA CYS A 16 -24.90 2.50 18.33
C CYS A 16 -23.65 3.23 17.80
N ALA A 17 -23.26 4.37 18.37
CA ALA A 17 -22.12 5.16 17.91
C ALA A 17 -20.76 4.59 18.37
N MET A 18 -20.72 3.95 19.53
CA MET A 18 -19.50 3.38 20.14
C MET A 18 -18.69 2.46 19.20
N PRO A 19 -19.27 1.46 18.50
CA PRO A 19 -18.49 0.58 17.61
C PRO A 19 -17.83 1.32 16.45
N PHE A 20 -18.47 2.38 15.92
CA PHE A 20 -17.88 3.20 14.86
C PHE A 20 -16.67 3.98 15.37
N VAL A 21 -16.77 4.61 16.53
CA VAL A 21 -15.67 5.39 17.12
C VAL A 21 -14.49 4.48 17.47
N LEU A 22 -14.74 3.33 18.09
CA LEU A 22 -13.71 2.35 18.44
C LEU A 22 -12.98 1.80 17.21
N THR A 23 -13.73 1.42 16.16
CA THR A 23 -13.15 0.91 14.92
C THR A 23 -12.27 1.97 14.27
N ASN A 24 -12.73 3.23 14.22
CA ASN A 24 -12.00 4.31 13.57
C ASN A 24 -10.73 4.74 14.34
N ARG A 25 -10.69 4.54 15.66
CA ARG A 25 -9.47 4.76 16.45
C ARG A 25 -8.46 3.62 16.26
N ASN A 26 -8.94 2.39 16.19
CA ASN A 26 -8.09 1.22 15.96
C ASN A 26 -7.44 1.24 14.57
N THR A 27 -8.15 1.69 13.52
CA THR A 27 -7.57 1.84 12.18
C THR A 27 -6.45 2.88 12.17
N LYS A 28 -6.67 4.07 12.73
CA LYS A 28 -5.64 5.12 12.84
C LYS A 28 -4.40 4.67 13.60
N ASN A 29 -4.57 3.90 14.67
CA ASN A 29 -3.44 3.34 15.43
C ASN A 29 -2.64 2.35 14.57
N LYS A 30 -3.33 1.47 13.82
CA LYS A 30 -2.67 0.52 12.91
C LYS A 30 -1.91 1.24 11.80
N GLU A 31 -2.53 2.24 11.16
CA GLU A 31 -1.88 3.07 10.14
C GLU A 31 -0.63 3.76 10.70
N LYS A 32 -0.70 4.31 11.91
CA LYS A 32 0.45 4.92 12.58
C LYS A 32 1.61 3.93 12.77
N LEU A 33 1.31 2.69 13.19
CA LEU A 33 2.33 1.64 13.35
C LEU A 33 2.95 1.22 12.01
N VAL A 34 2.15 1.11 10.96
CA VAL A 34 2.64 0.80 9.61
C VAL A 34 3.49 1.95 9.08
N LEU A 35 3.08 3.20 9.28
CA LEU A 35 3.87 4.37 8.91
C LEU A 35 5.20 4.44 9.66
N MET A 36 5.19 4.15 10.97
CA MET A 36 6.41 4.07 11.77
C MET A 36 7.35 3.01 11.20
N SER A 37 6.84 1.81 10.92
CA SER A 37 7.63 0.74 10.30
C SER A 37 8.21 1.15 8.95
N LEU A 38 7.43 1.85 8.11
CA LEU A 38 7.87 2.33 6.81
C LEU A 38 8.99 3.38 6.95
N LYS A 39 8.85 4.31 7.91
CA LYS A 39 9.87 5.30 8.24
C LYS A 39 11.12 4.69 8.85
N ASP A 40 10.98 3.62 9.63
CA ASP A 40 12.12 2.92 10.23
C ASP A 40 12.95 2.22 9.15
N VAL A 41 12.31 1.59 8.16
CA VAL A 41 13.00 1.05 6.96
C VAL A 41 13.75 2.15 6.22
N ALA A 42 13.12 3.32 6.02
CA ALA A 42 13.78 4.43 5.34
C ALA A 42 15.00 4.97 6.12
N LYS A 43 14.86 5.14 7.44
CA LYS A 43 15.92 5.62 8.33
C LYS A 43 17.14 4.69 8.37
N GLN A 44 16.94 3.38 8.26
CA GLN A 44 18.05 2.42 8.17
C GLN A 44 18.94 2.64 6.93
N HIS A 45 18.44 3.41 5.95
CA HIS A 45 19.14 3.75 4.72
C HIS A 45 19.35 5.25 4.55
N ASP A 46 19.33 6.03 5.65
CA ASP A 46 19.50 7.50 5.66
C ASP A 46 18.51 8.24 4.73
N CYS A 47 17.31 7.69 4.56
CA CYS A 47 16.24 8.26 3.75
C CYS A 47 15.10 8.80 4.62
N GLU A 48 14.44 9.85 4.13
CA GLU A 48 13.24 10.41 4.76
C GLU A 48 12.03 10.27 3.82
N ILE A 49 10.98 9.58 4.29
CA ILE A 49 9.76 9.38 3.51
C ILE A 49 9.03 10.72 3.34
N THR A 50 9.06 11.25 2.11
CA THR A 50 8.40 12.52 1.72
C THR A 50 6.96 12.32 1.26
N GLU A 51 6.68 11.21 0.57
CA GLU A 51 5.33 10.85 0.16
C GLU A 51 5.10 9.37 0.47
N TYR A 52 3.90 9.03 0.95
CA TYR A 52 3.54 7.66 1.27
C TYR A 52 2.07 7.38 1.05
N GLU A 53 1.74 6.10 0.99
CA GLU A 53 0.39 5.60 0.97
C GLU A 53 0.35 4.31 1.78
N ILE A 54 -0.69 4.17 2.60
CA ILE A 54 -1.01 2.95 3.34
C ILE A 54 -2.30 2.42 2.75
N PHE A 55 -2.26 1.18 2.29
CA PHE A 55 -3.36 0.56 1.56
C PHE A 55 -3.59 -0.86 2.08
N GLY A 56 -4.42 -0.98 3.12
CA GLY A 56 -4.81 -2.28 3.68
C GLY A 56 -3.62 -3.17 4.05
N HIS A 57 -3.27 -4.09 3.15
CA HIS A 57 -2.19 -5.07 3.27
C HIS A 57 -0.82 -4.61 2.75
N TYR A 58 -0.66 -3.41 2.22
CA TYR A 58 0.66 -2.86 1.90
C TYR A 58 0.80 -1.39 2.28
N ALA A 59 2.04 -0.94 2.35
CA ALA A 59 2.39 0.46 2.41
C ALA A 59 3.58 0.73 1.50
N ILE A 60 3.56 1.87 0.83
CA ILE A 60 4.63 2.32 -0.05
C ILE A 60 4.97 3.75 0.30
N GLY A 61 6.24 4.09 0.24
CA GLY A 61 6.71 5.44 0.41
C GLY A 61 7.95 5.71 -0.42
N ILE A 62 8.17 6.98 -0.70
CA ILE A 62 9.33 7.46 -1.43
C ILE A 62 10.02 8.58 -0.68
N ASP A 63 11.28 8.77 -1.02
CA ASP A 63 12.04 9.96 -0.70
C ASP A 63 12.42 10.66 -2.01
N ASN A 64 11.91 11.88 -2.19
CA ASN A 64 12.18 12.70 -3.38
C ASN A 64 13.62 13.23 -3.45
N VAL A 65 14.32 13.32 -2.31
CA VAL A 65 15.70 13.82 -2.22
C VAL A 65 16.69 12.70 -2.55
N THR A 66 16.62 11.59 -1.82
CA THR A 66 17.54 10.45 -2.04
C THR A 66 17.12 9.57 -3.22
N LYS A 67 15.93 9.80 -3.78
CA LYS A 67 15.32 9.00 -4.84
C LYS A 67 15.28 7.52 -4.47
N SER A 68 14.60 7.20 -3.38
CA SER A 68 14.42 5.83 -2.90
C SER A 68 12.95 5.47 -2.75
N VAL A 69 12.66 4.17 -2.75
CA VAL A 69 11.33 3.59 -2.51
C VAL A 69 11.43 2.63 -1.34
N CYS A 70 10.55 2.79 -0.36
CA CYS A 70 10.32 1.82 0.71
C CYS A 70 8.97 1.14 0.49
N PHE A 71 8.91 -0.16 0.73
CA PHE A 71 7.68 -0.93 0.59
C PHE A 71 7.53 -1.94 1.71
N ILE A 72 6.34 -2.03 2.26
CA ILE A 72 5.96 -3.02 3.26
C ILE A 72 4.76 -3.78 2.71
N LEU A 73 4.88 -5.10 2.59
CA LEU A 73 3.77 -6.01 2.39
C LEU A 73 3.46 -6.68 3.73
N ASN A 74 2.21 -6.60 4.16
CA ASN A 74 1.71 -7.22 5.36
C ASN A 74 0.41 -7.97 5.04
N THR A 75 0.56 -9.22 4.63
CA THR A 75 -0.56 -10.13 4.40
C THR A 75 -0.64 -11.15 5.53
N ARG A 76 -1.72 -11.94 5.58
CA ARG A 76 -1.83 -13.04 6.55
C ARG A 76 -0.74 -14.10 6.40
N LYS A 77 -0.12 -14.20 5.22
CA LYS A 77 0.90 -15.21 4.90
C LYS A 77 2.32 -14.69 5.10
N VAL A 78 2.57 -13.42 4.80
CA VAL A 78 3.93 -12.85 4.78
C VAL A 78 3.96 -11.40 5.24
N ILE A 79 4.99 -11.08 6.02
CA ILE A 79 5.44 -9.71 6.27
C ILE A 79 6.77 -9.54 5.53
N LYS A 80 6.81 -8.65 4.55
CA LYS A 80 7.99 -8.36 3.73
C LYS A 80 8.27 -6.88 3.75
N GLN A 81 9.51 -6.50 4.04
CA GLN A 81 9.99 -5.13 3.93
C GLN A 81 11.01 -5.06 2.80
N GLN A 82 10.93 -4.02 1.98
CA GLN A 82 11.80 -3.84 0.82
C GLN A 82 12.23 -2.37 0.75
N PHE A 83 13.49 -2.16 0.41
CA PHE A 83 14.07 -0.85 0.12
C PHE A 83 14.70 -0.90 -1.26
N VAL A 84 14.45 0.13 -2.07
CA VAL A 84 14.98 0.24 -3.42
C VAL A 84 15.58 1.61 -3.64
N ASN A 85 16.88 1.66 -3.90
CA ASN A 85 17.54 2.88 -4.37
C ASN A 85 17.31 3.03 -5.88
N LEU A 86 16.57 4.06 -6.30
CA LEU A 86 16.24 4.27 -7.72
C LEU A 86 17.46 4.61 -8.57
N SER A 87 18.59 5.00 -7.97
CA SER A 87 19.86 5.14 -8.67
C SER A 87 20.36 3.82 -9.26
N THR A 88 19.91 2.68 -8.73
CA THR A 88 20.25 1.33 -9.22
C THR A 88 19.22 0.72 -10.17
N VAL A 89 18.11 1.44 -10.41
CA VAL A 89 16.96 0.98 -11.22
C VAL A 89 17.03 1.61 -12.60
N ASN A 90 16.75 0.81 -13.63
CA ASN A 90 16.67 1.24 -15.01
C ASN A 90 15.22 1.50 -15.46
N ASN A 91 14.29 0.65 -15.04
CA ASN A 91 12.89 0.76 -15.42
C ASN A 91 11.95 0.36 -14.29
N CYS A 92 10.71 0.84 -14.36
CA CYS A 92 9.62 0.50 -13.45
C CYS A 92 8.40 0.16 -14.32
N GLU A 93 7.81 -1.02 -14.20
CA GLU A 93 6.64 -1.41 -14.99
C GLU A 93 5.57 -2.12 -14.16
N ILE A 94 4.32 -1.96 -14.61
CA ILE A 94 3.19 -2.68 -14.03
C ILE A 94 3.07 -4.02 -14.74
N THR A 95 3.10 -5.10 -13.97
CA THR A 95 2.73 -6.43 -14.44
C THR A 95 1.33 -6.77 -13.93
N ASN A 96 0.39 -6.88 -14.86
CA ASN A 96 -0.97 -7.31 -14.61
C ASN A 96 -1.15 -8.75 -15.10
N VAL A 97 -1.20 -9.70 -14.15
CA VAL A 97 -1.49 -11.10 -14.43
C VAL A 97 -2.99 -11.28 -14.31
N SER A 98 -3.60 -11.80 -15.38
CA SER A 98 -5.04 -11.92 -15.48
C SER A 98 -5.43 -13.16 -16.24
N ARG A 99 -6.53 -13.78 -15.86
CA ARG A 99 -7.14 -14.90 -16.58
C ARG A 99 -8.41 -14.48 -17.31
N SER A 100 -8.56 -14.99 -18.53
CA SER A 100 -9.77 -14.79 -19.32
C SER A 100 -10.79 -15.86 -18.98
N LEU A 101 -12.00 -15.47 -18.58
CA LEU A 101 -13.12 -16.39 -18.44
C LEU A 101 -14.04 -16.23 -19.65
N ALA A 102 -14.25 -17.34 -20.37
CA ALA A 102 -14.96 -17.41 -21.64
C ALA A 102 -16.34 -16.70 -21.68
N GLN A 103 -16.97 -16.47 -20.53
CA GLN A 103 -18.28 -15.81 -20.43
C GLN A 103 -18.33 -14.62 -19.45
N LYS A 104 -17.26 -14.32 -18.71
CA LYS A 104 -17.28 -13.33 -17.61
C LYS A 104 -16.20 -12.23 -17.71
N GLY A 105 -15.48 -12.17 -18.83
CA GLY A 105 -14.43 -11.19 -19.04
C GLY A 105 -13.10 -11.57 -18.39
N LYS A 106 -12.19 -10.59 -18.30
CA LYS A 106 -10.83 -10.76 -17.78
C LYS A 106 -10.80 -10.45 -16.27
N ILE A 107 -10.38 -11.42 -15.47
CA ILE A 107 -10.20 -11.26 -14.02
C ILE A 107 -8.72 -11.04 -13.75
N ILE A 108 -8.40 -10.03 -12.95
CA ILE A 108 -7.04 -9.77 -12.50
C ILE A 108 -6.73 -10.72 -11.34
N ASP A 109 -5.66 -11.48 -11.47
CA ASP A 109 -5.17 -12.39 -10.44
C ASP A 109 -4.06 -11.72 -9.63
N ARG A 110 -3.13 -10.99 -10.27
CA ARG A 110 -2.04 -10.29 -9.57
C ARG A 110 -1.70 -8.94 -10.18
N LEU A 111 -1.33 -7.99 -9.33
CA LEU A 111 -0.77 -6.69 -9.71
C LEU A 111 0.56 -6.46 -9.01
N ASN A 112 1.61 -6.34 -9.81
CA ASN A 112 2.97 -6.13 -9.34
C ASN A 112 3.58 -4.90 -9.98
N LEU A 113 4.27 -4.10 -9.18
CA LEU A 113 5.17 -3.06 -9.66
C LEU A 113 6.59 -3.63 -9.67
N ASN A 114 7.13 -3.83 -10.87
CA ASN A 114 8.44 -4.42 -11.07
C ASN A 114 9.47 -3.33 -11.33
N LEU A 115 10.50 -3.27 -10.50
CA LEU A 115 11.63 -2.37 -10.67
C LEU A 115 12.82 -3.16 -11.21
N SER A 116 13.12 -2.97 -12.49
CA SER A 116 14.21 -3.68 -13.16
C SER A 116 15.54 -2.96 -12.91
N PRO A 117 16.57 -3.66 -12.40
CA PRO A 117 17.87 -3.07 -12.12
C PRO A 117 18.60 -2.66 -13.40
N ILE A 118 19.58 -1.76 -13.27
CA ILE A 118 20.53 -1.43 -14.34
C ILE A 118 21.41 -2.65 -14.67
N ASP A 119 21.80 -3.38 -13.64
CA ASP A 119 22.53 -4.65 -13.77
C ASP A 119 21.56 -5.77 -14.19
N LYS A 120 21.62 -6.16 -15.46
CA LYS A 120 20.75 -7.18 -16.04
C LYS A 120 20.93 -8.58 -15.44
N ASN A 121 21.98 -8.81 -14.66
CA ASN A 121 22.19 -10.09 -13.96
C ASN A 121 21.42 -10.16 -12.63
N LYS A 122 20.91 -9.02 -12.14
CA LYS A 122 20.10 -8.97 -10.93
C LYS A 122 18.62 -9.15 -11.26
N PRO A 123 17.86 -9.88 -10.43
CA PRO A 123 16.42 -10.01 -10.61
C PRO A 123 15.70 -8.69 -10.35
N ASP A 124 14.53 -8.53 -10.95
CA ASP A 124 13.63 -7.41 -10.69
C ASP A 124 13.20 -7.40 -9.22
N THR A 125 13.11 -6.20 -8.64
CA THR A 125 12.45 -6.03 -7.35
C THR A 125 10.95 -5.94 -7.59
N VAL A 126 10.21 -6.89 -7.01
CA VAL A 126 8.75 -7.00 -7.17
C VAL A 126 8.04 -6.43 -5.94
N LEU A 127 7.24 -5.39 -6.14
CA LEU A 127 6.34 -4.83 -5.13
C LEU A 127 4.92 -5.31 -5.46
N GLU A 128 4.38 -6.20 -4.62
CA GLU A 128 3.06 -6.80 -4.83
C GLU A 128 1.96 -5.90 -4.26
N PHE A 129 1.10 -5.39 -5.14
CA PHE A 129 -0.04 -4.56 -4.75
C PHE A 129 -1.29 -5.42 -4.56
N TYR A 130 -1.43 -6.50 -5.33
CA TYR A 130 -2.59 -7.39 -5.25
C TYR A 130 -2.25 -8.83 -5.63
N ASP A 131 -2.86 -9.78 -4.92
CA ASP A 131 -2.85 -11.21 -5.20
C ASP A 131 -4.22 -11.80 -4.81
N ALA A 132 -4.95 -12.34 -5.79
CA ALA A 132 -6.29 -12.90 -5.62
C ALA A 132 -6.30 -14.14 -4.69
N ASP A 133 -5.17 -14.82 -4.53
CA ASP A 133 -5.00 -15.96 -3.61
C ASP A 133 -4.89 -15.52 -2.14
N VAL A 134 -4.77 -14.22 -1.89
CA VAL A 134 -4.59 -13.60 -0.58
C VAL A 134 -5.71 -12.60 -0.28
N ASN A 135 -6.04 -11.78 -1.27
CA ASN A 135 -7.03 -10.71 -1.19
C ASN A 135 -8.20 -11.03 -2.12
N TYR A 136 -9.38 -11.28 -1.56
CA TYR A 136 -10.55 -11.74 -2.32
C TYR A 136 -11.13 -10.70 -3.28
N GLN A 137 -10.89 -9.41 -3.04
CA GLN A 137 -11.45 -8.33 -3.82
C GLN A 137 -10.37 -7.33 -4.20
N LEU A 138 -10.31 -7.01 -5.49
CA LEU A 138 -9.59 -5.86 -5.99
C LEU A 138 -10.43 -4.61 -5.70
N SER A 139 -9.91 -3.71 -4.88
CA SER A 139 -10.53 -2.45 -4.50
C SER A 139 -9.48 -1.35 -4.48
N GLY A 140 -9.32 -0.60 -5.57
CA GLY A 140 -8.47 0.60 -5.61
C GLY A 140 -6.97 0.36 -5.88
N GLU A 141 -6.47 -0.88 -5.80
CA GLU A 141 -5.04 -1.17 -6.02
C GLU A 141 -4.57 -0.82 -7.43
N LEU A 142 -5.46 -0.91 -8.44
CA LEU A 142 -5.17 -0.44 -9.80
C LEU A 142 -4.83 1.06 -9.84
N GLN A 143 -5.59 1.88 -9.12
CA GLN A 143 -5.35 3.33 -9.09
C GLN A 143 -4.06 3.65 -8.32
N SER A 144 -3.85 2.96 -7.19
CA SER A 144 -2.64 3.06 -6.39
C SER A 144 -1.40 2.67 -7.20
N ILE A 145 -1.39 1.51 -7.86
CA ILE A 145 -0.22 1.06 -8.62
C ILE A 145 0.07 1.96 -9.83
N GLU A 146 -0.95 2.48 -10.50
CA GLU A 146 -0.78 3.46 -11.60
C GLU A 146 -0.17 4.77 -11.10
N LYS A 147 -0.65 5.29 -9.97
CA LYS A 147 -0.09 6.48 -9.32
C LYS A 147 1.41 6.29 -9.04
N TRP A 148 1.76 5.21 -8.35
CA TRP A 148 3.14 4.95 -7.92
C TRP A 148 4.06 4.64 -9.10
N ASN A 149 3.58 3.90 -10.11
CA ASN A 149 4.33 3.68 -11.34
C ASN A 149 4.68 5.00 -12.03
N LYS A 150 3.69 5.89 -12.19
CA LYS A 150 3.90 7.21 -12.81
C LYS A 150 4.90 8.05 -12.02
N LEU A 151 4.76 8.06 -10.69
CA LEU A 151 5.64 8.81 -9.81
C LEU A 151 7.08 8.30 -9.91
N ILE A 152 7.30 7.01 -9.73
CA ILE A 152 8.64 6.39 -9.80
C ILE A 152 9.25 6.59 -11.19
N LYS A 153 8.48 6.39 -12.27
CA LYS A 153 8.96 6.68 -13.65
C LYS A 153 9.43 8.12 -13.81
N ASN A 154 8.74 9.10 -13.22
CA ASN A 154 9.15 10.50 -13.28
C ASN A 154 10.47 10.75 -12.53
N MET A 155 10.65 10.10 -11.37
CA MET A 155 11.91 10.18 -10.61
C MET A 155 13.10 9.53 -11.35
N LEU A 156 12.84 8.45 -12.10
CA LEU A 156 13.83 7.80 -12.96
C LEU A 156 14.21 8.68 -14.16
N LYS A 157 13.24 9.38 -14.76
CA LYS A 157 13.49 10.30 -15.89
C LYS A 157 14.30 11.52 -15.48
N SER A 158 14.07 12.08 -14.29
CA SER A 158 14.82 13.22 -13.77
C SER A 158 16.27 12.89 -13.35
N LYS A 159 16.74 11.66 -13.60
CA LYS A 159 18.14 11.25 -13.45
C LYS A 159 18.97 11.56 -14.70
N LYS A 160 18.32 11.68 -15.87
CA LYS A 160 18.96 12.08 -17.12
C LYS A 160 19.15 13.59 -17.16
#